data_AF-A0A956QUN6-F1
#
_entry.id   AF-A0A956QUN6-F1
#
_cell.length_a   1.000
_cell.length_b   1.000
_cell.length_c   1.000
_cell.angle_alpha   90.00
_cell.angle_beta   90.00
_cell.angle_gamma   90.00
#
_symmetry.space_group_name_H-M   'P 1'
#
loop_
_entity.id
_entity.type
_entity.pdbx_description
1 polymer ?
#
loop_
_entity_poly.entity_id
_entity_poly.type
_entity_poly.pdbx_seq_one_letter_code
_entity_poly.pdbx_strand_id
1 'polypeptide(L)'
;HLMALKIPGLPRADLYIKVVQFANQFLLENACVQGGWNHGNHISLGAELPPYRLTTAEALLALQEIPDNPKVVKAIEVLQSFEDEDSSPLSLALSCLALDVYGKPREKELSYLLARQKDDGSFSVNNMVNGLVLVALSGENPLKMSSSHETT
;
A
#
# COMPACT_ATOMS: atom_id res chain seq x y z
N HIS A 1 -7.40 6.51 9.11
CA HIS A 1 -6.37 6.09 8.13
C HIS A 1 -4.99 6.22 8.78
N LEU A 2 -4.32 5.11 9.12
CA LEU A 2 -2.99 5.11 9.77
C LEU A 2 -1.94 5.91 8.98
N MET A 3 -1.99 5.83 7.64
CA MET A 3 -1.10 6.59 6.76
C MET A 3 -1.09 8.09 7.06
N ALA A 4 -2.22 8.68 7.45
CA ALA A 4 -2.32 10.11 7.73
C ALA A 4 -1.55 10.54 8.99
N LEU A 5 -1.35 9.63 9.95
CA LEU A 5 -0.52 9.90 11.12
C LEU A 5 0.97 9.85 10.73
N LYS A 6 1.31 9.00 9.77
CA LYS A 6 2.67 8.66 9.41
C LYS A 6 3.32 9.56 8.35
N ILE A 7 2.69 10.68 8.03
CA ILE A 7 3.22 11.67 7.08
C ILE A 7 4.48 12.32 7.67
N PRO A 8 5.60 12.37 6.93
CA PRO A 8 6.81 13.07 7.36
C PRO A 8 6.51 14.51 7.79
N GLY A 9 7.05 14.93 8.95
CA GLY A 9 6.92 16.31 9.46
C GLY A 9 5.77 16.57 10.44
N LEU A 10 4.94 15.58 10.79
CA LEU A 10 3.92 15.75 11.83
C LEU A 10 4.52 15.72 13.27
N PRO A 11 4.01 16.53 14.22
CA PRO A 11 4.45 16.50 15.61
C PRO A 11 4.23 15.12 16.26
N ARG A 12 5.30 14.51 16.75
CA ARG A 12 5.27 13.19 17.41
C ARG A 12 5.19 13.35 18.92
N ALA A 13 3.98 13.31 19.48
CA ALA A 13 3.76 13.22 20.93
C ALA A 13 3.84 11.76 21.42
N ASP A 14 4.00 11.48 22.72
CA ASP A 14 4.06 10.09 23.21
C ASP A 14 2.82 9.25 22.85
N LEU A 15 1.65 9.89 22.76
CA LEU A 15 0.41 9.27 22.30
C LEU A 15 0.50 8.79 20.84
N TYR A 16 1.26 9.51 20.00
CA TYR A 16 1.49 9.17 18.60
C TYR A 16 2.16 7.80 18.46
N ILE A 17 3.24 7.58 19.22
CA ILE A 17 4.01 6.33 19.17
C ILE A 17 3.11 5.15 19.57
N LYS A 18 2.34 5.29 20.66
CA LYS A 18 1.42 4.26 21.14
C LYS A 18 0.33 3.93 20.12
N VAL A 19 -0.25 4.95 19.49
CA VAL A 19 -1.28 4.76 18.45
C VAL A 19 -0.70 4.07 17.22
N VAL A 20 0.50 4.46 16.78
CA VAL A 20 1.19 3.82 15.65
C VAL A 20 1.48 2.35 15.95
N GLN A 21 2.03 2.04 17.13
CA GLN A 21 2.31 0.67 17.54
C GLN A 21 1.04 -0.18 17.61
N PHE A 22 0.00 0.33 18.26
CA PHE A 22 -1.30 -0.35 18.35
C PHE A 22 -1.86 -0.66 16.96
N ALA A 23 -1.84 0.31 16.07
CA ALA A 23 -2.47 0.14 14.77
C ALA A 23 -1.60 -0.64 13.77
N ASN A 24 -0.27 -0.66 13.92
CA ASN A 24 0.60 -1.66 13.26
C ASN A 24 0.21 -3.07 13.70
N GLN A 25 0.09 -3.30 15.02
CA GLN A 25 -0.29 -4.60 15.57
C GLN A 25 -1.67 -5.04 15.08
N PHE A 26 -2.64 -4.12 15.09
CA PHE A 26 -3.98 -4.37 14.56
C PHE A 26 -3.95 -4.81 13.09
N LEU A 27 -3.18 -4.12 12.23
CA LEU A 27 -3.02 -4.53 10.84
C LEU A 27 -2.42 -5.92 10.73
N LEU A 28 -1.34 -6.20 11.46
CA LEU A 28 -0.70 -7.51 11.44
C LEU A 28 -1.67 -8.62 11.88
N GLU A 29 -2.45 -8.42 12.94
CA GLU A 29 -3.42 -9.39 13.45
C GLU A 29 -4.56 -9.68 12.45
N ASN A 30 -4.90 -8.72 11.59
CA ASN A 30 -5.97 -8.82 10.61
C ASN A 30 -5.48 -9.17 9.18
N ALA A 31 -4.22 -9.56 9.01
CA ALA A 31 -3.73 -10.04 7.72
C ALA A 31 -4.42 -11.37 7.33
N CYS A 32 -4.68 -11.55 6.03
CA CYS A 32 -5.23 -12.79 5.49
C CYS A 32 -4.22 -13.94 5.65
N VAL A 33 -4.71 -15.17 5.82
CA VAL A 33 -3.86 -16.37 6.01
C VAL A 33 -2.91 -16.58 4.82
N GLN A 34 -3.41 -16.31 3.61
CA GLN A 34 -2.64 -16.38 2.37
C GLN A 34 -1.71 -15.17 2.15
N GLY A 35 -1.71 -14.18 3.05
CA GLY A 35 -0.99 -12.91 2.91
C GLY A 35 -1.91 -11.79 2.40
N GLY A 36 -1.49 -10.54 2.59
CA GLY A 36 -2.26 -9.36 2.21
C GLY A 36 -3.45 -9.06 3.13
N TRP A 37 -4.30 -8.12 2.70
CA TRP A 37 -5.44 -7.61 3.45
C TRP A 37 -6.68 -7.49 2.59
N ASN A 38 -7.86 -7.60 3.20
CA ASN A 38 -9.17 -7.40 2.59
C ASN A 38 -9.91 -6.21 3.25
N HIS A 39 -11.19 -6.01 2.90
CA HIS A 39 -12.06 -5.04 3.59
C HIS A 39 -12.57 -5.57 4.95
N GLY A 40 -11.68 -5.74 5.93
CA GLY A 40 -12.06 -6.09 7.31
C GLY A 40 -11.36 -7.31 7.87
N ASN A 41 -12.13 -8.25 8.41
CA ASN A 41 -11.58 -9.45 9.06
C ASN A 41 -11.23 -10.51 7.99
N HIS A 42 -10.15 -11.25 8.23
CA HIS A 42 -9.71 -12.36 7.38
C HIS A 42 -10.68 -13.55 7.38
N ILE A 43 -11.62 -13.61 8.34
CA ILE A 43 -12.70 -14.61 8.42
C ILE A 43 -14.06 -13.92 8.38
N SER A 44 -14.92 -14.36 7.46
CA SER A 44 -16.34 -13.97 7.43
C SER A 44 -17.21 -15.20 7.21
N LEU A 45 -18.26 -15.36 8.02
CA LEU A 45 -19.19 -16.49 7.95
C LEU A 45 -18.51 -17.88 7.95
N GLY A 46 -17.35 -18.01 8.58
CA GLY A 46 -16.58 -19.26 8.66
C GLY A 46 -15.69 -19.55 7.45
N ALA A 47 -15.61 -18.66 6.48
CA ALA A 47 -14.71 -18.76 5.33
C ALA A 47 -13.56 -17.75 5.41
N GLU A 48 -12.38 -18.17 4.99
CA GLU A 48 -11.25 -17.27 4.78
C GLU A 48 -11.50 -16.42 3.54
N LEU A 49 -11.43 -15.10 3.68
CA LEU A 49 -11.58 -14.18 2.56
C LEU A 49 -10.22 -13.89 1.91
N PRO A 50 -10.15 -13.82 0.56
CA PRO A 50 -8.91 -13.51 -0.13
C PRO A 50 -8.49 -12.06 0.08
N PRO A 51 -7.19 -11.74 -0.04
CA PRO A 51 -6.71 -10.38 -0.04
C PRO A 51 -7.20 -9.60 -1.26
N TYR A 52 -7.31 -8.28 -1.13
CA TYR A 52 -7.54 -7.37 -2.25
C TYR A 52 -6.31 -6.50 -2.50
N ARG A 53 -6.04 -6.22 -3.78
CA ARG A 53 -4.89 -5.42 -4.23
C ARG A 53 -4.81 -4.07 -3.51
N LEU A 54 -5.92 -3.31 -3.50
CA LEU A 54 -5.96 -1.97 -2.91
C LEU A 54 -5.62 -1.97 -1.42
N THR A 55 -6.35 -2.76 -0.63
CA THR A 55 -6.15 -2.84 0.83
C THR A 55 -4.78 -3.42 1.20
N THR A 56 -4.26 -4.32 0.39
CA THR A 56 -2.89 -4.84 0.56
C THR A 56 -1.85 -3.75 0.33
N ALA A 57 -1.98 -2.96 -0.73
CA ALA A 57 -1.07 -1.84 -1.01
C ALA A 57 -1.12 -0.77 0.10
N GLU A 58 -2.32 -0.42 0.59
CA GLU A 58 -2.50 0.53 1.70
C GLU A 58 -1.86 0.04 3.01
N ALA A 59 -2.06 -1.24 3.35
CA ALA A 59 -1.44 -1.84 4.53
C ALA A 59 0.09 -1.88 4.41
N LEU A 60 0.61 -2.20 3.22
CA LEU A 60 2.04 -2.19 2.95
C LEU A 60 2.66 -0.79 3.09
N LEU A 61 2.03 0.26 2.56
CA LEU A 61 2.48 1.65 2.77
C LEU A 61 2.48 2.04 4.26
N ALA A 62 1.49 1.54 5.02
CA ALA A 62 1.37 1.77 6.46
C ALA A 62 2.45 1.04 7.30
N LEU A 63 2.91 -0.14 6.86
CA LEU A 63 3.82 -1.03 7.60
C LEU A 63 5.30 -0.92 7.20
N GLN A 64 5.66 0.11 6.41
CA GLN A 64 7.01 0.27 5.85
C GLN A 64 8.18 0.32 6.86
N GLU A 65 7.89 0.58 8.14
CA GLU A 65 8.88 0.60 9.22
C GLU A 65 9.27 -0.79 9.73
N ILE A 66 8.56 -1.84 9.31
CA ILE A 66 8.82 -3.24 9.72
C ILE A 66 8.91 -4.19 8.51
N PRO A 67 9.81 -3.91 7.55
CA PRO A 67 9.85 -4.61 6.26
C PRO A 67 10.12 -6.12 6.37
N ASP A 68 10.83 -6.55 7.41
CA ASP A 68 11.21 -7.95 7.62
C ASP A 68 10.12 -8.78 8.32
N ASN A 69 8.98 -8.18 8.67
CA ASN A 69 7.89 -8.93 9.28
C ASN A 69 7.35 -10.00 8.29
N PRO A 70 7.20 -11.28 8.70
CA PRO A 70 6.77 -12.34 7.78
C PRO A 70 5.45 -12.06 7.06
N LYS A 71 4.50 -11.36 7.71
CA LYS A 71 3.22 -10.98 7.08
C LYS A 71 3.40 -9.89 6.02
N VAL A 72 4.33 -8.97 6.24
CA VAL A 72 4.69 -7.93 5.26
C VAL A 72 5.37 -8.57 4.05
N VAL A 73 6.37 -9.43 4.27
CA VAL A 73 7.05 -10.17 3.20
C VAL A 73 6.06 -10.94 2.33
N LYS A 74 5.16 -11.71 2.97
CA LYS A 74 4.13 -12.48 2.26
C LYS A 74 3.13 -11.57 1.52
N ALA A 75 2.78 -10.43 2.10
CA ALA A 75 1.88 -9.48 1.45
C ALA A 75 2.50 -8.82 0.20
N ILE A 76 3.82 -8.61 0.19
CA ILE A 76 4.55 -8.15 -1.00
C ILE A 76 4.45 -9.21 -2.11
N GLU A 77 4.68 -10.48 -1.80
CA GLU A 77 4.56 -11.59 -2.75
C GLU A 77 3.15 -11.67 -3.34
N VAL A 78 2.13 -11.60 -2.48
CA VAL A 78 0.72 -11.55 -2.88
C VAL A 78 0.44 -10.33 -3.77
N LEU A 79 0.97 -9.16 -3.42
CA LEU A 79 0.76 -7.95 -4.23
C LEU A 79 1.33 -8.12 -5.64
N GLN A 80 2.53 -8.73 -5.75
CA GLN A 80 3.18 -9.02 -7.02
C GLN A 80 2.51 -10.14 -7.82
N SER A 81 1.70 -10.99 -7.18
CA SER A 81 1.00 -12.09 -7.86
C SER A 81 -0.34 -11.70 -8.47
N PHE A 82 -0.92 -10.54 -8.12
CA PHE A 82 -2.19 -10.14 -8.71
C PHE A 82 -2.06 -9.88 -10.22
N GLU A 83 -3.05 -10.37 -10.96
CA GLU A 83 -3.20 -10.13 -12.39
C GLU A 83 -4.08 -8.91 -12.69
N ASP A 84 -4.21 -8.60 -13.97
CA ASP A 84 -4.80 -7.34 -14.43
C ASP A 84 -6.30 -7.23 -14.16
N GLU A 85 -7.02 -8.35 -14.26
CA GLU A 85 -8.48 -8.42 -14.44
C GLU A 85 -9.29 -7.75 -13.31
N ASP A 86 -8.77 -7.73 -12.08
CA ASP A 86 -9.45 -7.14 -10.91
C ASP A 86 -8.85 -5.79 -10.46
N SER A 87 -8.23 -5.05 -11.39
CA SER A 87 -7.44 -3.87 -11.05
C SER A 87 -8.07 -2.55 -11.52
N SER A 88 -8.14 -1.58 -10.61
CA SER A 88 -8.53 -0.19 -10.89
C SER A 88 -7.28 0.69 -10.99
N PRO A 89 -7.34 1.86 -11.66
CA PRO A 89 -6.21 2.80 -11.68
C PRO A 89 -5.73 3.20 -10.28
N LEU A 90 -6.65 3.33 -9.32
CA LEU A 90 -6.31 3.63 -7.92
C LEU A 90 -5.51 2.50 -7.27
N SER A 91 -5.98 1.25 -7.41
CA SER A 91 -5.30 0.10 -6.81
C SER A 91 -3.94 -0.16 -7.44
N LEU A 92 -3.78 0.04 -8.75
CA LEU A 92 -2.49 -0.06 -9.44
C LEU A 92 -1.52 1.06 -9.04
N ALA A 93 -1.99 2.31 -8.94
CA ALA A 93 -1.16 3.43 -8.50
C ALA A 93 -0.63 3.21 -7.08
N LEU A 94 -1.50 2.81 -6.14
CA LEU A 94 -1.06 2.49 -4.77
C LEU A 94 -0.17 1.26 -4.72
N SER A 95 -0.38 0.26 -5.58
CA SER A 95 0.52 -0.91 -5.69
C SER A 95 1.92 -0.50 -6.15
N CYS A 96 2.02 0.38 -7.15
CA CYS A 96 3.29 0.94 -7.61
C CYS A 96 4.04 1.66 -6.48
N LEU A 97 3.33 2.48 -5.70
CA LEU A 97 3.92 3.21 -4.57
C LEU A 97 4.32 2.28 -3.43
N ALA A 98 3.50 1.27 -3.12
CA ALA A 98 3.81 0.28 -2.10
C ALA A 98 5.07 -0.51 -2.48
N LEU A 99 5.14 -1.06 -3.70
CA LEU A 99 6.30 -1.82 -4.16
C LEU A 99 7.59 -0.98 -4.16
N ASP A 100 7.51 0.30 -4.53
CA ASP A 100 8.64 1.23 -4.51
C ASP A 100 9.20 1.50 -3.10
N VAL A 101 8.32 1.55 -2.08
CA VAL A 101 8.76 1.65 -0.67
C VAL A 101 9.65 0.47 -0.28
N TYR A 102 9.32 -0.74 -0.73
CA TYR A 102 10.08 -1.97 -0.45
C TYR A 102 11.16 -2.29 -1.48
N GLY A 103 11.43 -1.38 -2.43
CA GLY A 103 12.43 -1.58 -3.49
C GLY A 103 12.13 -2.77 -4.40
N LYS A 104 10.84 -3.07 -4.62
CA LYS A 104 10.39 -4.19 -5.45
C LYS A 104 10.02 -3.73 -6.86
N PRO A 105 10.19 -4.60 -7.87
CA PRO A 105 9.77 -4.33 -9.25
C PRO A 105 8.30 -3.93 -9.32
N ARG A 106 8.00 -2.86 -10.08
CA ARG A 106 6.64 -2.32 -10.28
C ARG A 106 6.25 -2.21 -11.76
N GLU A 107 7.09 -2.70 -12.66
CA GLU A 107 6.92 -2.58 -14.12
C GLU A 107 5.63 -3.25 -14.60
N LYS A 108 5.26 -4.37 -13.96
CA LYS A 108 3.98 -5.06 -14.22
C LYS A 108 2.79 -4.15 -13.89
N GLU A 109 2.80 -3.56 -12.70
CA GLU A 109 1.75 -2.63 -12.23
C GLU A 109 1.66 -1.39 -13.11
N LEU A 110 2.80 -0.83 -13.51
CA LEU A 110 2.88 0.31 -14.42
C LEU A 110 2.30 -0.05 -15.79
N SER A 111 2.59 -1.24 -16.31
CA SER A 111 2.05 -1.71 -17.60
C SER A 111 0.53 -1.82 -17.56
N TYR A 112 -0.02 -2.43 -16.50
CA TYR A 112 -1.46 -2.50 -16.26
C TYR A 112 -2.08 -1.11 -16.10
N LEU A 113 -1.39 -0.19 -15.43
CA LEU A 113 -1.88 1.17 -15.22
C LEU A 113 -1.94 1.94 -16.54
N LEU A 114 -0.85 1.93 -17.32
CA LEU A 114 -0.76 2.60 -18.62
C LEU A 114 -1.80 2.09 -19.61
N ALA A 115 -2.11 0.79 -19.60
CA ALA A 115 -3.16 0.20 -20.43
C ALA A 115 -4.57 0.76 -20.15
N ARG A 116 -4.77 1.44 -19.01
CA ARG A 116 -6.06 2.07 -18.61
C ARG A 116 -6.12 3.56 -18.91
N GLN A 117 -5.09 4.14 -19.55
CA GLN A 117 -5.16 5.52 -19.97
C GLN A 117 -6.24 5.69 -21.04
N LYS A 118 -7.12 6.66 -20.87
CA LYS A 118 -8.15 7.03 -21.84
C LYS A 118 -7.57 7.93 -22.92
N ASP A 119 -8.32 8.12 -24.00
CA ASP A 119 -7.93 8.99 -25.13
C ASP A 119 -7.66 10.44 -24.72
N ASP A 120 -8.32 10.93 -23.66
CA ASP A 120 -8.10 12.27 -23.09
C ASP A 120 -6.87 12.36 -22.17
N GLY A 121 -6.12 11.27 -22.03
CA GLY A 121 -4.94 11.15 -21.18
C GLY A 121 -5.25 10.87 -19.70
N SER A 122 -6.53 10.90 -19.28
CA SER A 122 -6.93 10.61 -17.90
C SER A 122 -7.01 9.11 -17.63
N PHE A 123 -6.95 8.73 -16.36
CA PHE A 123 -7.14 7.34 -15.91
C PHE A 123 -8.48 7.16 -15.20
N SER A 124 -9.06 8.23 -14.66
CA SER A 124 -10.34 8.24 -13.96
C SER A 124 -11.05 9.59 -14.13
N VAL A 125 -12.37 9.62 -13.88
CA VAL A 125 -13.10 10.88 -13.72
C VAL A 125 -12.78 11.57 -12.38
N ASN A 126 -12.15 10.84 -11.45
CA ASN A 126 -11.76 11.37 -10.16
C ASN A 126 -10.33 11.95 -10.22
N ASN A 127 -10.22 13.27 -10.03
CA ASN A 127 -8.95 13.99 -10.05
C ASN A 127 -7.95 13.51 -8.99
N MET A 128 -8.42 13.03 -7.84
CA MET A 128 -7.54 12.44 -6.82
C MET A 128 -6.84 11.18 -7.36
N VAL A 129 -7.57 10.33 -8.08
CA VAL A 129 -7.01 9.12 -8.70
C VAL A 129 -6.00 9.51 -9.77
N ASN A 130 -6.32 10.47 -10.65
CA ASN A 130 -5.38 10.96 -11.64
C ASN A 130 -4.11 11.52 -11.00
N GLY A 131 -4.23 12.27 -9.90
CA GLY A 131 -3.09 12.77 -9.13
C GLY A 131 -2.20 11.64 -8.59
N LEU A 132 -2.79 10.62 -7.96
CA LEU A 132 -2.03 9.46 -7.48
C LEU A 132 -1.35 8.67 -8.61
N VAL A 133 -2.01 8.55 -9.76
CA VAL A 133 -1.40 7.93 -10.95
C VAL A 133 -0.19 8.73 -11.41
N LEU A 134 -0.28 10.05 -11.49
CA LEU A 134 0.85 10.89 -11.86
C LEU A 134 2.01 10.75 -10.87
N VAL A 135 1.73 10.68 -9.56
CA VAL A 135 2.76 10.40 -8.55
C VAL A 135 3.43 9.05 -8.81
N ALA A 136 2.65 7.98 -9.02
CA ALA A 136 3.18 6.66 -9.33
C ALA A 136 4.04 6.63 -10.61
N LEU A 137 3.67 7.41 -11.64
CA LEU A 137 4.42 7.53 -12.90
C LEU A 137 5.68 8.40 -12.79
N SER A 138 5.66 9.41 -11.91
CA SER A 138 6.75 10.40 -11.79
C SER A 138 8.08 9.82 -11.31
N GLY A 139 8.04 8.66 -10.65
CA GLY A 139 9.20 8.06 -10.01
C GLY A 139 9.46 8.56 -8.59
N GLU A 140 8.90 9.70 -8.20
CA GLU A 140 8.98 10.22 -6.84
C GLU A 140 7.87 9.64 -5.96
N ASN A 141 8.25 9.11 -4.80
CA ASN A 141 7.30 8.50 -3.87
C ASN A 141 7.21 9.32 -2.57
N PRO A 142 6.24 10.26 -2.47
CA PRO A 142 6.08 11.10 -1.29
C PRO A 142 5.56 10.32 -0.07
N LEU A 143 5.11 9.06 -0.26
CA LEU A 143 4.66 8.18 0.83
C LEU A 143 5.80 7.36 1.42
N LYS A 144 6.98 7.37 0.79
CA LYS A 144 8.18 6.73 1.31
C LYS A 144 8.73 7.55 2.46
N MET A 145 8.82 6.94 3.63
CA MET A 145 9.46 7.57 4.79
C MET A 145 10.95 7.74 4.54
N SER A 146 11.50 8.87 4.96
CA SER A 146 12.95 9.03 5.06
C SER A 146 13.50 7.98 6.02
N SER A 147 14.55 7.28 5.61
CA SER A 147 15.33 6.45 6.51
C SER A 147 15.80 7.33 7.67
N SER A 148 15.41 6.98 8.89
CA SER A 148 15.95 7.57 10.11
C SER A 148 17.42 7.18 10.24
N HIS A 149 18.29 7.85 9.50
CA HIS A 149 19.72 7.91 9.80
C HIS A 149 20.01 9.31 10.32
N GLU A 150 20.88 9.37 11.33
CA GLU A 150 21.21 10.49 12.23
C GLU A 150 20.25 10.57 13.44
N THR A 151 20.65 10.27 14.67
CA THR A 151 21.93 10.53 15.35
C THR A 151 22.30 9.40 16.31
N THR A 152 23.51 8.88 16.16
CA THR A 152 24.30 8.25 17.24
C THR A 152 24.78 9.32 18.22
#